data_AF-A0A9N7QL18-F1
#
_entry.id   AF-A0A9N7QL18-F1
#
_cell.length_a   1.000
_cell.length_b   1.000
_cell.length_c   1.000
_cell.angle_alpha   90.00
_cell.angle_beta   90.00
_cell.angle_gamma   90.00
#
_symmetry.space_group_name_H-M   'P 1'
#
loop_
_entity.id
_entity.type
_entity.pdbx_description
1 polymer ?
#
loop_
_entity_poly.entity_id
_entity_poly.type
_entity_poly.pdbx_seq_one_letter_code
_entity_poly.pdbx_strand_id
1 'polypeptide(L)'
;MAPADDDLRLSTSSTAAPRSKQVARVARHPELHTLIQEVVLTDDRREVAGMLAAKYGNLLTANEILQSPTLLIGTVEQIARQLRANRERYGFTHYTIPQPHVAAFAPVITVLGDLN
;
A
#
# COMPACT_ATOMS: atom_id res chain seq x y z
N MET A 1 -44.78 -20.84 -26.56
CA MET A 1 -43.83 -20.58 -27.66
C MET A 1 -43.08 -19.32 -27.31
N ALA A 2 -41.90 -19.47 -26.70
CA ALA A 2 -41.01 -18.35 -26.36
C ALA A 2 -40.15 -18.00 -27.58
N PRO A 3 -39.78 -16.74 -27.75
CA PRO A 3 -38.50 -16.40 -28.33
C PRO A 3 -37.56 -15.89 -27.22
N ALA A 4 -36.41 -16.54 -27.14
CA ALA A 4 -35.17 -15.90 -26.75
C ALA A 4 -34.87 -14.78 -27.74
N ASP A 5 -34.29 -13.68 -27.29
CA ASP A 5 -32.95 -13.34 -27.75
C ASP A 5 -32.31 -12.32 -26.81
N ASP A 6 -31.15 -12.76 -26.37
CA ASP A 6 -30.13 -12.11 -25.59
C ASP A 6 -29.49 -11.03 -26.47
N ASP A 7 -29.69 -9.76 -26.14
CA ASP A 7 -28.86 -8.68 -26.65
C ASP A 7 -28.63 -7.71 -25.50
N LEU A 8 -27.75 -8.14 -24.59
CA LEU A 8 -27.10 -7.32 -23.57
C LEU A 8 -26.31 -6.19 -24.28
N ARG A 9 -27.05 -5.17 -24.72
CA ARG A 9 -26.49 -3.95 -25.30
C ARG A 9 -25.90 -3.11 -24.18
N LEU A 10 -24.57 -3.13 -24.13
CA LEU A 10 -23.72 -2.06 -23.61
C LEU A 10 -24.25 -0.70 -24.13
N SER A 11 -25.07 -0.03 -23.33
CA SER A 11 -25.45 1.36 -23.58
C SER A 11 -24.43 2.27 -22.92
N THR A 12 -23.49 2.75 -23.74
CA THR A 12 -22.72 3.95 -23.45
C THR A 12 -23.67 5.14 -23.44
N SER A 13 -24.22 5.47 -22.27
CA SER A 13 -24.85 6.77 -22.05
C SER A 13 -23.78 7.79 -21.67
N SER A 14 -23.32 8.48 -22.70
CA SER A 14 -22.73 9.81 -22.63
C SER A 14 -23.55 10.74 -21.72
N THR A 15 -22.91 11.27 -20.67
CA THR A 15 -22.91 12.67 -20.22
C THR A 15 -22.35 12.73 -18.79
N ALA A 16 -21.03 12.71 -18.64
CA ALA A 16 -20.36 12.97 -17.36
C ALA A 16 -19.93 14.45 -17.29
N ALA A 17 -20.88 15.32 -16.94
CA ALA A 17 -20.54 16.65 -16.43
C ALA A 17 -20.01 16.51 -14.98
N PRO A 18 -18.97 17.24 -14.59
CA PRO A 18 -18.21 16.96 -13.38
C PRO A 18 -18.97 17.37 -12.11
N ARG A 19 -19.39 16.39 -11.29
CA ARG A 19 -19.75 16.65 -9.87
C ARG A 19 -18.49 16.64 -9.00
N SER A 20 -17.48 17.42 -9.37
CA SER A 20 -16.37 17.76 -8.49
C SER A 20 -16.76 18.99 -7.67
N LYS A 21 -17.46 18.76 -6.56
CA LYS A 21 -17.54 19.59 -5.33
C LYS A 21 -18.76 19.14 -4.52
N GLN A 22 -18.55 18.16 -3.64
CA GLN A 22 -19.05 18.16 -2.26
C GLN A 22 -18.64 16.82 -1.63
N VAL A 23 -17.44 16.71 -1.08
CA VAL A 23 -17.20 15.79 0.04
C VAL A 23 -17.05 16.64 1.27
N ALA A 24 -17.96 16.38 2.20
CA ALA A 24 -18.19 17.17 3.37
C ALA A 24 -16.91 17.29 4.20
N ARG A 25 -16.58 18.53 4.57
CA ARG A 25 -15.63 18.85 5.62
C ARG A 25 -16.18 18.35 6.96
N VAL A 26 -16.06 17.04 7.22
CA VAL A 26 -16.44 16.39 8.49
C VAL A 26 -15.44 15.27 8.82
N ALA A 27 -14.17 15.65 8.92
CA ALA A 27 -13.18 15.04 9.81
C ALA A 27 -12.17 16.15 10.09
N ARG A 28 -12.00 16.58 11.35
CA ARG A 28 -11.04 17.67 11.63
C ARG A 28 -9.58 17.25 11.38
N HIS A 29 -9.31 15.97 11.16
CA HIS A 29 -8.08 15.44 10.58
C HIS A 29 -8.43 14.17 9.79
N PRO A 30 -8.14 14.07 8.47
CA PRO A 30 -8.40 12.85 7.73
C PRO A 30 -7.47 11.73 8.24
N GLU A 31 -8.04 10.55 8.50
CA GLU A 31 -7.25 9.34 8.72
C GLU A 31 -6.60 8.94 7.40
N LEU A 32 -5.26 9.02 7.32
CA LEU A 32 -4.55 8.70 6.10
C LEU A 32 -4.31 7.19 6.00
N HIS A 33 -4.77 6.61 4.90
CA HIS A 33 -4.60 5.21 4.53
C HIS A 33 -3.50 5.09 3.47
N THR A 34 -2.68 4.03 3.56
CA THR A 34 -1.73 3.68 2.50
C THR A 34 -1.74 2.19 2.19
N LEU A 35 -1.57 1.85 0.92
CA LEU A 35 -1.36 0.49 0.47
C LEU A 35 0.12 0.14 0.56
N ILE A 36 0.45 -0.97 1.21
CA ILE A 36 1.80 -1.54 1.18
C ILE A 36 1.97 -2.33 -0.11
N GLN A 37 3.08 -2.10 -0.80
CA GLN A 37 3.35 -2.69 -2.11
C GLN A 37 4.16 -3.98 -2.00
N GLU A 38 5.12 -4.02 -1.07
CA GLU A 38 5.96 -5.20 -0.83
C GLU A 38 6.29 -5.28 0.66
N VAL A 39 6.36 -6.51 1.18
CA VAL A 39 6.91 -6.83 2.50
C VAL A 39 7.91 -7.96 2.33
N VAL A 40 9.18 -7.70 2.67
CA VAL A 40 10.26 -8.68 2.59
C VAL A 40 11.05 -8.66 3.89
N LEU A 41 10.91 -9.72 4.69
CA LEU A 41 11.74 -9.94 5.87
C LEU A 41 13.12 -10.43 5.45
N THR A 42 14.16 -9.74 5.91
CA THR A 42 15.55 -10.07 5.60
C THR A 42 16.50 -9.40 6.59
N ASP A 43 17.64 -10.04 6.85
CA ASP A 43 18.76 -9.43 7.57
C ASP A 43 19.65 -8.57 6.65
N ASP A 44 19.60 -8.80 5.33
CA ASP A 44 20.27 -7.96 4.33
C ASP A 44 19.27 -7.21 3.46
N ARG A 45 18.82 -6.06 3.97
CA ARG A 45 17.91 -5.18 3.23
C ARG A 45 18.56 -4.54 2.00
N ARG A 46 19.89 -4.40 1.96
CA ARG A 46 20.58 -3.74 0.83
C ARG A 46 20.62 -4.66 -0.37
N GLU A 47 20.92 -5.93 -0.15
CA GLU A 47 20.86 -6.96 -1.20
C GLU A 47 19.45 -7.05 -1.79
N VAL A 48 18.43 -7.23 -0.96
CA VAL A 48 17.02 -7.32 -1.41
C VAL A 48 16.58 -6.06 -2.15
N ALA A 49 16.98 -4.87 -1.68
CA ALA A 49 16.67 -3.64 -2.39
C ALA A 49 17.34 -3.56 -3.76
N GLY A 50 18.57 -4.07 -3.91
CA GLY A 50 19.24 -4.21 -5.20
C GLY A 50 18.51 -5.16 -6.13
N MET A 51 18.03 -6.30 -5.62
CA MET A 51 17.22 -7.24 -6.39
C MET A 51 15.89 -6.63 -6.85
N LEU A 52 15.21 -5.89 -5.98
CA LEU A 52 13.97 -5.20 -6.32
C LEU A 52 14.20 -4.06 -7.32
N ALA A 53 15.28 -3.29 -7.17
CA ALA A 53 15.66 -2.30 -8.16
C ALA A 53 15.82 -2.94 -9.55
N ALA A 54 16.55 -4.06 -9.64
CA ALA A 54 16.70 -4.82 -10.88
C ALA A 54 15.36 -5.37 -11.41
N LYS A 55 14.51 -5.93 -10.53
CA LYS A 55 13.15 -6.42 -10.86
C LYS A 55 12.28 -5.33 -11.47
N TYR A 56 12.41 -4.09 -11.00
CA TYR A 56 11.70 -2.93 -11.53
C TYR A 56 12.44 -2.22 -12.68
N GLY A 57 13.43 -2.87 -13.30
CA GLY A 57 14.15 -2.32 -14.46
C GLY A 57 15.11 -1.18 -14.12
N ASN A 58 15.59 -1.10 -12.88
CA ASN A 58 16.48 -0.06 -12.36
C ASN A 58 15.91 1.36 -12.50
N LEU A 59 14.59 1.51 -12.51
CA LEU A 59 13.91 2.82 -12.47
C LEU A 59 14.16 3.56 -11.15
N LEU A 60 14.47 2.82 -10.10
CA LEU A 60 14.84 3.31 -8.77
C LEU A 60 16.14 2.65 -8.35
N THR A 61 16.99 3.42 -7.67
CA THR A 61 18.16 2.89 -6.98
C THR A 61 17.76 2.07 -5.75
N ALA A 62 18.64 1.17 -5.29
CA ALA A 62 18.40 0.42 -4.05
C ALA A 62 18.14 1.36 -2.85
N ASN A 63 18.81 2.50 -2.80
CA ASN A 63 18.57 3.50 -1.75
C ASN A 63 17.17 4.10 -1.85
N GLU A 64 16.70 4.47 -3.04
CA GLU A 64 15.33 4.99 -3.23
C GLU A 64 14.28 3.94 -2.88
N ILE A 65 14.51 2.67 -3.23
CA ILE A 65 13.67 1.55 -2.80
C ILE A 65 13.58 1.49 -1.27
N LEU A 66 14.71 1.59 -0.57
CA LEU A 66 14.74 1.54 0.90
C LEU A 66 14.15 2.79 1.58
N GLN A 67 14.05 3.92 0.86
CA GLN A 67 13.41 5.15 1.34
C GLN A 67 11.90 5.18 1.04
N SER A 68 11.38 4.26 0.23
CA SER A 68 9.97 4.20 -0.08
C SER A 68 9.15 3.91 1.19
N PRO A 69 8.08 4.68 1.47
CA PRO A 69 7.24 4.41 2.62
C PRO A 69 6.39 3.14 2.48
N THR A 70 6.21 2.62 1.26
CA THR A 70 5.31 1.49 0.95
C THR A 70 6.04 0.19 0.61
N LEU A 71 7.38 0.20 0.61
CA LEU A 71 8.22 -0.99 0.48
C LEU A 71 8.88 -1.29 1.82
N LEU A 72 8.42 -2.35 2.48
CA LEU A 72 8.85 -2.72 3.82
C LEU A 72 9.88 -3.83 3.73
N ILE A 73 11.17 -3.46 3.80
CA ILE A 73 12.29 -4.38 3.58
C ILE A 73 13.23 -4.32 4.77
N GLY A 74 13.46 -5.45 5.42
CA GLY A 74 14.40 -5.58 6.54
C GLY A 74 13.89 -6.49 7.65
N THR A 75 14.50 -6.39 8.83
CA THR A 75 14.06 -7.16 10.00
C THR A 75 12.70 -6.67 10.51
N VAL A 76 12.05 -7.48 11.36
CA VAL A 76 10.77 -7.14 11.98
C VAL A 76 10.84 -5.77 12.69
N GLU A 77 11.91 -5.53 13.45
CA GLU A 77 12.14 -4.29 14.19
C GLU A 77 12.43 -3.11 13.26
N GLN A 78 13.13 -3.35 12.15
CA GLN A 78 13.37 -2.31 11.15
C GLN A 78 12.07 -1.87 10.49
N ILE A 79 11.21 -2.82 10.12
CA ILE A 79 9.91 -2.53 9.51
C ILE A 79 9.00 -1.83 10.51
N ALA A 80 8.92 -2.32 11.76
CA ALA A 80 8.12 -1.67 12.81
C ALA A 80 8.59 -0.21 13.06
N ARG A 81 9.91 0.02 13.10
CA ARG A 81 10.45 1.39 13.19
C ARG A 81 10.10 2.24 11.97
N GLN A 82 10.18 1.69 10.77
CA GLN A 82 9.81 2.40 9.55
C GLN A 82 8.32 2.80 9.56
N LEU A 83 7.41 1.93 10.00
CA LEU A 83 5.98 2.25 10.12
C LEU A 83 5.69 3.37 11.13
N ARG A 84 6.41 3.39 12.27
CA ARG A 84 6.34 4.48 13.24
C ARG A 84 6.85 5.79 12.64
N ALA A 85 8.02 5.77 11.99
CA ALA A 85 8.58 6.93 11.31
C ALA A 85 7.67 7.44 10.18
N ASN A 86 7.01 6.53 9.45
CA ASN A 86 6.04 6.87 8.41
C ASN A 86 4.80 7.57 9.00
N ARG A 87 4.32 7.12 10.16
CA ARG A 87 3.23 7.79 10.89
C ARG A 87 3.62 9.21 11.30
N GLU A 88 4.82 9.39 11.84
CA GLU A 88 5.33 10.72 12.24
C GLU A 88 5.56 11.64 11.04
N ARG A 89 6.13 11.12 9.95
CA ARG A 89 6.53 11.91 8.78
C ARG A 89 5.37 12.21 7.82
N TYR A 90 4.49 11.24 7.59
CA TYR A 90 3.44 11.31 6.57
C TYR A 90 2.03 11.34 7.15
N GLY A 91 1.87 11.05 8.45
CA GLY A 91 0.54 11.00 9.08
C GLY A 91 -0.25 9.74 8.75
N PHE A 92 0.37 8.67 8.22
CA PHE A 92 -0.33 7.41 7.97
C PHE A 92 -0.85 6.79 9.28
N THR A 93 -2.14 6.49 9.29
CA THR A 93 -2.85 5.91 10.44
C THR A 93 -3.32 4.50 10.17
N HIS A 94 -3.46 4.13 8.90
CA HIS A 94 -3.92 2.80 8.47
C HIS A 94 -3.09 2.28 7.31
N TYR A 95 -2.79 0.98 7.36
CA TYR A 95 -1.99 0.27 6.36
C TYR A 95 -2.78 -0.91 5.81
N THR A 96 -2.93 -0.97 4.49
CA THR A 96 -3.49 -2.13 3.81
C THR A 96 -2.36 -3.06 3.38
N ILE A 97 -2.40 -4.32 3.83
CA ILE A 97 -1.42 -5.35 3.47
C ILE A 97 -2.04 -6.29 2.43
N PRO A 98 -1.48 -6.39 1.21
CA PRO A 98 -1.95 -7.35 0.21
C PRO A 98 -1.79 -8.79 0.70
N GLN A 99 -2.73 -9.67 0.30
CA GLN A 99 -2.78 -11.08 0.72
C GLN A 99 -1.41 -11.80 0.70
N PRO A 100 -0.58 -11.69 -0.37
CA PRO A 100 0.71 -12.41 -0.42
C PRO A 100 1.67 -12.05 0.72
N HIS A 101 1.50 -10.87 1.34
CA HIS A 101 2.40 -10.33 2.35
C HIS A 101 1.87 -10.50 3.77
N VAL A 102 0.64 -10.97 3.97
CA VAL A 102 0.02 -11.07 5.31
C VAL A 102 0.84 -11.96 6.25
N ALA A 103 1.29 -13.12 5.77
CA ALA A 103 2.09 -14.04 6.59
C ALA A 103 3.45 -13.44 6.99
N ALA A 104 4.13 -12.76 6.06
CA ALA A 104 5.40 -12.08 6.33
C ALA A 104 5.21 -10.88 7.27
N PHE A 105 4.05 -10.22 7.23
CA PHE A 105 3.77 -9.05 8.06
C PHE A 105 3.32 -9.42 9.49
N ALA A 106 2.76 -10.60 9.70
CA ALA A 106 2.25 -11.06 11.00
C ALA A 106 3.18 -10.77 12.20
N PRO A 107 4.48 -11.11 12.19
CA PRO A 107 5.38 -10.84 13.32
C PRO A 107 5.59 -9.34 13.60
N VAL A 108 5.42 -8.47 12.60
CA VAL A 108 5.53 -7.00 12.78
C VAL A 108 4.41 -6.47 13.66
N ILE A 109 3.20 -7.05 13.56
CA ILE A 109 2.05 -6.65 14.37
C ILE A 109 2.34 -6.85 15.86
N THR A 110 2.96 -7.99 16.21
CA THR A 110 3.36 -8.30 17.59
C THR A 110 4.30 -7.21 18.15
N VAL A 111 5.37 -6.88 17.41
CA VAL A 111 6.32 -5.82 17.82
C VAL A 111 5.70 -4.42 17.86
N LEU A 112 4.65 -4.16 17.09
CA LEU A 112 3.89 -2.92 17.16
C LEU A 112 2.99 -2.86 18.40
N GLY A 113 2.42 -3.99 18.82
CA GLY A 113 1.53 -4.10 19.99
C GLY A 113 2.26 -4.15 21.34
N ASP A 114 3.48 -4.69 21.39
CA ASP A 114 4.22 -4.97 22.63
C ASP A 114 4.91 -3.74 23.27
N LEU A 115 4.74 -2.54 22.71
CA LEU A 115 5.44 -1.31 23.15
C LEU A 115 4.49 -0.20 23.61
N ASN A 116 3.38 -0.57 24.24
CA ASN A 116 2.39 0.36 24.82
C ASN A 116 2.55 0.47 26.34
#